data_AF-W0FQ12-F1
#
_entry.id   AF-W0FQ12-F1
#
_cell.length_a   1.000
_cell.length_b   1.000
_cell.length_c   1.000
_cell.angle_alpha   90.00
_cell.angle_beta   90.00
_cell.angle_gamma   90.00
#
_symmetry.space_group_name_H-M   'P 1'
#
loop_
_entity.id
_entity.type
_entity.pdbx_description
1 polymer ?
#
loop_
_entity_poly.entity_id
_entity_poly.type
_entity_poly.pdbx_seq_one_letter_code
_entity_poly.pdbx_strand_id
1 'polypeptide(L)'
;MNLESIAKYFAPKSPMFSDSPRATASDSLTGTDVMAALGLAGHKCGFGFDLYLSKIGISSPDIALERLYEQARKLSGKFRALSELDESARSGVLKVLCAFAYQDYSRSAASTRKCDCCD
;
A
#
# COMPACT_ATOMS: atom_id res chain seq x y z
N MET A 1 5.91 2.89 15.82
CA MET A 1 4.60 2.36 15.38
C MET A 1 4.87 1.30 14.35
N ASN A 2 4.38 0.07 14.54
CA ASN A 2 4.59 -0.99 13.56
C ASN A 2 3.54 -0.89 12.43
N LEU A 3 3.94 -1.16 11.19
CA LEU A 3 3.05 -1.02 10.02
C LEU A 3 1.86 -1.98 10.11
N GLU A 4 2.05 -3.21 10.57
CA GLU A 4 0.99 -4.21 10.75
C GLU A 4 -0.10 -3.76 11.72
N SER A 5 0.23 -2.83 12.63
CA SER A 5 -0.75 -2.30 13.57
C SER A 5 -1.65 -1.23 12.97
N ILE A 6 -1.38 -0.77 11.74
CA ILE A 6 -2.16 0.30 11.07
C ILE A 6 -3.60 -0.15 10.84
N ALA A 7 -3.81 -1.39 10.38
CA ALA A 7 -5.12 -1.91 10.01
C ALA A 7 -6.17 -1.74 11.13
N LYS A 8 -5.77 -1.91 12.40
CA LYS A 8 -6.67 -1.79 13.55
C LYS A 8 -7.23 -0.38 13.76
N TYR A 9 -6.59 0.65 13.21
CA TYR A 9 -7.03 2.04 13.33
C TYR A 9 -8.04 2.45 12.26
N PHE A 10 -8.25 1.61 11.24
CA PHE A 10 -9.28 1.78 10.21
C PHE A 10 -10.53 0.94 10.49
N ALA A 11 -10.48 0.05 11.50
CA ALA A 11 -11.63 -0.72 11.96
C ALA A 11 -12.41 0.04 13.05
N PRO A 12 -13.74 -0.19 13.17
CA PRO A 12 -14.52 0.34 14.28
C PRO A 12 -13.95 -0.15 15.62
N LYS A 13 -13.73 0.78 16.57
CA LYS A 13 -13.31 0.41 17.93
C LYS A 13 -14.51 -0.10 18.72
N SER A 14 -14.34 -1.25 19.39
CA SER A 14 -15.34 -1.73 20.34
C SER A 14 -15.40 -0.81 21.58
N PRO A 15 -16.57 -0.68 22.23
CA PRO A 15 -16.66 -0.03 23.53
C PRO A 15 -15.71 -0.70 24.52
N MET A 16 -14.92 0.08 25.25
CA MET A 16 -14.19 -0.43 26.41
C MET A 16 -15.13 -0.43 27.61
N PHE A 17 -15.47 -1.61 28.11
CA PHE A 17 -16.09 -1.78 29.42
C PHE A 17 -14.98 -2.05 30.43
N SER A 18 -14.72 -1.09 31.32
CA SER A 18 -13.73 -1.20 32.38
C SER A 18 -14.28 -0.60 33.66
N ASP A 19 -14.07 -1.28 34.79
CA ASP A 19 -14.39 -0.78 36.14
C ASP A 19 -13.21 0.00 36.75
N SER A 20 -12.10 0.14 36.01
CA SER A 20 -10.96 0.94 36.45
C SER A 20 -11.21 2.44 36.27
N PRO A 21 -10.87 3.27 37.27
CA PRO A 21 -10.99 4.72 37.14
C PRO A 21 -10.11 5.21 35.99
N ARG A 22 -10.66 6.11 35.16
CA ARG A 22 -9.97 6.65 33.99
C ARG A 22 -8.72 7.41 34.45
N ALA A 23 -7.54 6.87 34.15
CA ALA A 23 -6.28 7.58 34.41
C ALA A 23 -6.26 8.90 33.64
N THR A 24 -5.91 9.99 34.32
CA THR A 24 -5.80 11.33 33.73
C THR A 24 -4.50 11.54 32.95
N ALA A 25 -3.52 10.67 33.16
CA ALA A 25 -2.30 10.57 32.38
C ALA A 25 -2.18 9.13 31.83
N SER A 26 -2.09 9.02 30.52
CA SER A 26 -1.77 7.77 29.84
C SER A 26 -0.68 8.07 28.82
N ASP A 27 0.48 7.41 28.93
CA ASP A 27 1.55 7.44 27.91
C ASP A 27 1.15 6.72 26.61
N SER A 28 -0.14 6.37 26.46
CA SER A 28 -0.69 5.70 25.28
C SER A 28 -0.96 6.70 24.16
N LEU A 29 -0.46 6.40 22.97
CA LEU A 29 -0.85 7.10 21.75
C LEU A 29 -2.38 7.04 21.57
N THR A 30 -3.00 8.20 21.39
CA THR A 30 -4.42 8.32 21.10
C THR A 30 -4.71 8.02 19.63
N GLY A 31 -5.99 7.85 19.28
CA GLY A 31 -6.40 7.72 17.88
C GLY A 31 -5.95 8.92 17.03
N THR A 32 -5.97 10.12 17.60
CA THR A 32 -5.53 11.34 16.94
C THR A 32 -4.03 11.34 16.67
N ASP A 33 -3.21 10.93 17.65
CA ASP A 33 -1.75 10.86 17.48
C ASP A 33 -1.37 9.89 16.35
N VAL A 34 -2.10 8.77 16.27
CA VAL A 34 -1.91 7.79 15.21
C VAL A 34 -2.32 8.34 13.85
N MET A 35 -3.46 9.02 13.74
CA MET A 35 -3.88 9.65 12.49
C MET A 35 -2.90 10.75 12.04
N ALA A 36 -2.36 11.53 12.97
CA ALA A 36 -1.32 12.52 12.68
C ALA A 36 -0.03 11.85 12.18
N ALA A 37 0.40 10.76 12.82
CA ALA A 37 1.57 9.99 12.38
C ALA A 37 1.37 9.38 10.99
N LEU A 38 0.16 8.87 10.68
CA LEU A 38 -0.18 8.36 9.35
C LEU A 38 -0.17 9.48 8.29
N GLY A 39 -0.69 10.66 8.61
CA GLY A 39 -0.61 11.82 7.72
C GLY A 39 0.84 12.23 7.43
N LEU A 40 1.69 12.26 8.45
CA LEU A 40 3.12 12.54 8.30
C LEU A 40 3.84 11.47 7.47
N ALA A 41 3.52 10.19 7.68
CA ALA A 41 4.07 9.08 6.92
C ALA A 41 3.65 9.15 5.44
N GLY A 42 2.38 9.44 5.16
CA GLY A 42 1.88 9.67 3.81
C GLY A 42 2.57 10.85 3.12
N HIS A 43 2.85 11.93 3.84
CA HIS A 43 3.60 13.07 3.29
C HIS A 43 5.05 12.73 2.95
N LYS A 44 5.76 12.01 3.84
CA LYS A 44 7.18 11.66 3.64
C LYS A 44 7.39 10.51 2.66
N CYS A 45 6.50 9.52 2.67
CA CYS A 45 6.67 8.23 2.01
C CYS A 45 5.41 7.80 1.24
N GLY A 46 4.74 8.74 0.57
CA GLY A 46 3.42 8.51 -0.04
C GLY A 46 3.34 7.30 -0.98
N PHE A 47 4.38 7.04 -1.77
CA PHE A 47 4.39 5.87 -2.67
C PHE A 47 4.33 4.54 -1.89
N GLY A 48 5.22 4.35 -0.92
CA GLY A 48 5.23 3.12 -0.11
C GLY A 48 4.01 3.00 0.79
N PHE A 49 3.48 4.14 1.25
CA PHE A 49 2.28 4.20 2.07
C PHE A 49 1.04 3.76 1.27
N ASP A 50 0.84 4.26 0.05
CA ASP A 50 -0.27 3.86 -0.82
C ASP A 50 -0.19 2.38 -1.25
N LEU A 51 1.03 1.89 -1.53
CA LEU A 51 1.27 0.46 -1.75
C LEU A 51 0.81 -0.37 -0.54
N TYR A 52 1.21 0.02 0.66
CA TYR A 52 0.87 -0.72 1.87
C TYR A 52 -0.63 -0.69 2.17
N LEU A 53 -1.26 0.49 2.11
CA LEU A 53 -2.70 0.63 2.36
C LEU A 53 -3.55 -0.17 1.39
N SER A 54 -3.17 -0.19 0.10
CA SER A 54 -3.89 -0.98 -0.90
C SER A 54 -3.69 -2.48 -0.71
N LYS A 55 -2.48 -2.92 -0.30
CA LYS A 55 -2.22 -4.32 0.05
C LYS A 55 -3.10 -4.83 1.18
N ILE A 56 -3.36 -4.02 2.20
CA ILE A 56 -4.22 -4.40 3.34
C ILE A 56 -5.70 -4.08 3.13
N GLY A 57 -6.09 -3.66 1.92
CA GLY A 57 -7.49 -3.45 1.53
C GLY A 57 -8.13 -2.18 2.07
N ILE A 58 -7.34 -1.19 2.53
CA ILE A 58 -7.85 0.09 3.03
C ILE A 58 -8.11 1.07 1.87
N SER A 59 -7.22 1.12 0.89
CA SER A 59 -7.33 1.99 -0.28
C SER A 59 -7.47 1.18 -1.57
N SER A 60 -7.99 1.80 -2.64
CA SER A 60 -8.00 1.16 -3.95
C SER A 60 -6.57 0.97 -4.50
N PRO A 61 -6.33 -0.07 -5.31
CA PRO A 61 -5.01 -0.31 -5.91
C PRO A 61 -4.63 0.74 -6.97
N ASP A 62 -5.59 1.52 -7.47
CA ASP A 62 -5.40 2.43 -8.61
C ASP A 62 -4.32 3.49 -8.34
N ILE A 63 -4.38 4.13 -7.17
CA ILE A 63 -3.41 5.17 -6.79
C ILE A 63 -2.01 4.57 -6.64
N ALA A 64 -1.91 3.36 -6.06
CA ALA A 64 -0.65 2.67 -5.88
C ALA A 64 -0.04 2.25 -7.24
N LEU A 65 -0.87 1.75 -8.16
CA LEU A 65 -0.47 1.38 -9.52
C LEU A 65 -0.04 2.60 -10.34
N GLU A 66 -0.75 3.72 -10.23
CA GLU A 66 -0.40 4.97 -10.94
C GLU A 66 0.97 5.47 -10.47
N ARG A 67 1.20 5.56 -9.15
CA ARG A 67 2.51 5.96 -8.60
C ARG A 67 3.61 4.97 -8.97
N LEU A 68 3.33 3.67 -8.98
CA LEU A 68 4.28 2.64 -9.40
C LEU A 68 4.66 2.84 -10.88
N TYR A 69 3.68 3.12 -11.74
CA TYR A 69 3.89 3.41 -13.14
C TYR A 69 4.72 4.67 -13.37
N GLU A 70 4.46 5.76 -12.65
CA GLU A 70 5.27 6.98 -12.73
C GLU A 70 6.75 6.72 -12.38
N GLN A 71 7.00 5.92 -11.34
CA GLN A 71 8.36 5.54 -10.96
C GLN A 71 9.01 4.63 -12.01
N ALA A 72 8.26 3.65 -12.53
CA ALA A 72 8.74 2.78 -13.58
C ALA A 72 9.09 3.55 -14.86
N ARG A 73 8.30 4.56 -15.23
CA ARG A 73 8.58 5.47 -16.37
C ARG A 73 9.86 6.29 -16.16
N LYS A 74 10.14 6.76 -14.94
CA LYS A 74 11.40 7.46 -14.62
C LYS A 74 12.61 6.52 -14.72
N LEU A 75 12.43 5.25 -14.35
CA LEU A 75 13.49 4.24 -14.39
C LEU A 75 13.68 3.63 -15.77
N SER A 76 12.67 3.64 -16.65
CA SER A 76 12.72 2.95 -17.94
C SER A 76 13.86 3.42 -18.84
N GLY A 77 14.27 4.69 -18.74
CA GLY A 77 15.41 5.23 -19.49
C GLY A 77 16.77 4.61 -19.12
N LYS A 78 16.88 3.95 -17.96
CA LYS A 78 18.10 3.26 -17.52
C LYS A 78 18.27 1.88 -18.15
N PHE A 79 17.20 1.31 -18.72
CA PHE A 79 17.20 -0.04 -19.25
C PHE A 79 17.14 0.00 -20.77
N ARG A 80 18.20 -0.46 -21.44
CA ARG A 80 18.32 -0.43 -22.91
C ARG A 80 17.09 -1.03 -23.61
N ALA A 81 16.63 -2.18 -23.13
CA ALA A 81 15.47 -2.89 -23.66
C ALA A 81 14.16 -2.09 -23.58
N LEU A 82 14.05 -1.15 -22.63
CA LEU A 82 12.89 -0.28 -22.51
C LEU A 82 13.11 1.08 -23.19
N SER A 83 14.35 1.57 -23.26
CA SER A 83 14.66 2.85 -23.89
C SER A 83 14.61 2.83 -25.41
N GLU A 84 14.86 1.67 -26.03
CA GLU A 84 14.82 1.47 -27.49
C GLU A 84 13.39 1.33 -28.05
N LEU A 85 12.41 1.11 -27.17
CA LEU A 85 10.99 1.00 -27.56
C LEU A 85 10.42 2.40 -27.88
N ASP A 86 9.44 2.42 -28.79
CA ASP A 86 8.59 3.58 -28.99
C ASP A 86 7.76 3.87 -27.72
N GLU A 87 7.30 5.13 -27.58
CA GLU A 87 6.62 5.55 -26.35
C GLU A 87 5.33 4.76 -26.08
N SER A 88 4.62 4.34 -27.13
CA SER A 88 3.36 3.61 -27.00
C SER A 88 3.59 2.17 -26.52
N ALA A 89 4.55 1.46 -27.12
CA ALA A 89 4.95 0.12 -26.71
C ALA A 89 5.57 0.13 -25.31
N ARG A 90 6.44 1.11 -25.02
CA ARG A 90 7.04 1.28 -23.70
C ARG A 90 5.98 1.49 -22.63
N SER A 91 4.99 2.36 -22.87
CA SER A 91 3.86 2.58 -21.97
C SER A 91 3.06 1.30 -21.73
N GLY A 92 2.76 0.55 -22.79
CA GLY A 92 2.06 -0.74 -22.69
C GLY A 92 2.82 -1.76 -21.85
N VAL A 93 4.11 -1.95 -22.12
CA VAL A 93 4.98 -2.88 -21.37
C VAL A 93 5.07 -2.46 -19.89
N LEU A 94 5.28 -1.18 -19.60
CA LEU A 94 5.37 -0.68 -18.23
C LEU A 94 4.08 -0.91 -17.45
N LYS A 95 2.90 -0.72 -18.07
CA LYS A 95 1.61 -1.01 -17.42
C LYS A 95 1.49 -2.48 -17.02
N VAL A 96 1.86 -3.40 -17.92
CA VAL A 96 1.87 -4.84 -17.64
C VAL A 96 2.86 -5.15 -16.50
N LEU A 97 4.09 -4.66 -16.58
CA LEU A 97 5.09 -4.87 -15.53
C LEU A 97 4.62 -4.37 -14.16
N CYS A 98 4.02 -3.18 -14.11
CA CYS A 98 3.50 -2.62 -12.86
C CYS A 98 2.36 -3.47 -12.29
N ALA A 99 1.44 -3.95 -13.12
CA ALA A 99 0.36 -4.82 -12.69
C ALA A 99 0.89 -6.12 -12.07
N PHE A 100 1.86 -6.78 -12.73
CA PHE A 100 2.47 -8.01 -12.21
C PHE A 100 3.29 -7.75 -10.93
N ALA A 101 4.09 -6.69 -10.90
CA ALA A 101 4.88 -6.33 -9.72
C ALA A 101 3.99 -6.01 -8.50
N TYR A 102 2.87 -5.32 -8.71
CA TYR A 102 1.91 -5.05 -7.66
C TYR A 102 1.23 -6.34 -7.15
N GLN A 103 0.83 -7.24 -8.05
CA GLN A 103 0.26 -8.53 -7.69
C GLN A 103 1.24 -9.37 -6.88
N ASP A 104 2.52 -9.40 -7.26
CA ASP A 104 3.58 -10.11 -6.54
C ASP A 104 3.79 -9.52 -5.13
N TYR A 105 3.82 -8.18 -5.02
CA TYR A 105 3.93 -7.49 -3.74
C TYR A 105 2.73 -7.71 -2.80
N SER A 106 1.51 -7.66 -3.35
CA SER A 106 0.26 -7.71 -2.58
C SER A 106 -0.10 -9.13 -2.14
N ARG A 107 0.30 -10.14 -2.91
CA ARG A 107 0.06 -11.55 -2.57
C ARG A 107 0.89 -11.99 -1.37
N SER A 108 0.29 -12.84 -0.54
CA SER A 108 0.96 -13.60 0.50
C SER A 108 1.53 -14.89 -0.11
N ALA A 109 2.54 -15.50 0.51
CA ALA A 109 3.00 -16.84 0.16
C ALA A 109 1.89 -17.90 0.25
N ALA A 110 0.81 -17.62 1.01
CA ALA A 110 -0.37 -18.48 1.11
C ALA A 110 -1.50 -18.10 0.11
N SER A 111 -1.30 -17.09 -0.74
CA SER A 111 -2.32 -16.66 -1.70
C SER A 111 -2.46 -17.70 -2.81
N THR A 112 -3.54 -18.48 -2.75
CA THR A 112 -3.94 -19.38 -3.83
C THR A 112 -4.79 -18.63 -4.85
N ARG A 113 -4.54 -18.88 -6.14
CA ARG A 113 -5.40 -18.44 -7.24
C ARG A 113 -5.89 -19.70 -7.95
N LYS A 114 -7.20 -19.85 -8.09
CA LYS A 114 -7.74 -20.86 -9.02
C LYS A 114 -7.33 -20.49 -10.44
N CYS A 115 -6.87 -21.47 -11.21
CA CYS A 115 -6.54 -21.26 -12.60
C CYS A 115 -7.85 -21.09 -13.39
N ASP A 116 -7.95 -20.05 -14.22
CA ASP A 116 -9.13 -19.85 -15.04
C ASP A 116 -9.28 -20.93 -16.13
N CYS A 117 -8.19 -21.66 -16.43
CA CYS A 117 -8.13 -22.68 -17.49
C CYS A 117 -8.38 -24.11 -16.99
N CYS A 118 -8.22 -24.35 -15.70
CA CYS A 118 -8.36 -25.68 -15.11
C CYS A 118 -8.74 -25.54 -13.65
N ASP A 119 -9.93 -26.03 -13.30
CA ASP A 119 -10.23 -26.44 -11.93
C ASP A 119 -9.44 -27.70 -11.59
#